data_AF-A0A957NUT3-F1
#
_entry.id   AF-A0A957NUT3-F1
#
_cell.length_a   1.000
_cell.length_b   1.000
_cell.length_c   1.000
_cell.angle_alpha   90.00
_cell.angle_beta   90.00
_cell.angle_gamma   90.00
#
_symmetry.space_group_name_H-M   'P 1'
#
loop_
_entity.id
_entity.type
_entity.pdbx_description
1 polymer ?
#
loop_
_entity_poly.entity_id
_entity_poly.type
_entity_poly.pdbx_seq_one_letter_code
_entity_poly.pdbx_strand_id
1 'polypeptide(L)' 'MTQQTQRAIRIGVAGPVGSGKTALVQCLSRELADRYNMAVVTNDIYTKE' A
#
# COMPACT_ATOMS: atom_id res chain seq x y z
N MET A 1 5.97 2.42 32.22
CA MET A 1 6.35 3.16 31.00
C MET A 1 5.45 2.70 29.86
N THR A 2 4.40 3.46 29.54
CA THR A 2 3.51 3.14 28.42
C THR A 2 4.21 3.57 27.12
N GLN A 3 4.67 2.60 26.31
CA GLN A 3 5.13 2.90 24.96
C GLN A 3 3.93 3.46 24.18
N GLN A 4 3.96 4.75 23.85
CA GLN A 4 3.04 5.29 22.87
C GLN A 4 3.44 4.75 21.50
N THR A 5 2.75 3.71 21.03
CA THR A 5 2.84 3.28 19.63
C THR A 5 2.26 4.38 18.74
N GLN A 6 3.14 5.15 18.10
CA GLN A 6 2.78 6.06 17.01
C GLN A 6 2.01 5.25 15.95
N ARG A 7 0.77 5.65 15.65
CA ARG A 7 -0.01 4.96 14.61
C ARG A 7 0.61 5.25 13.24
N ALA A 8 0.81 4.21 12.45
CA ALA A 8 1.22 4.36 11.06
C ALA A 8 0.17 5.12 10.25
N ILE A 9 0.63 5.93 9.29
CA ILE A 9 -0.23 6.57 8.29
C ILE A 9 -0.79 5.48 7.36
N ARG A 10 -2.09 5.54 7.07
CA ARG A 10 -2.76 4.62 6.14
C ARG A 10 -3.26 5.38 4.93
N ILE A 11 -2.92 4.90 3.74
CA ILE A 11 -3.31 5.48 2.46
C ILE A 11 -4.08 4.42 1.68
N GLY A 12 -5.29 4.78 1.24
CA GLY A 12 -6.11 3.92 0.37
C GLY A 12 -6.01 4.36 -1.09
N VAL A 13 -5.86 3.41 -2.00
CA VAL A 13 -5.86 3.63 -3.46
C VAL A 13 -7.12 3.00 -4.05
N ALA A 14 -8.00 3.81 -4.63
CA ALA A 14 -9.29 3.38 -5.18
C ALA A 14 -9.46 3.82 -6.63
N GLY A 15 -10.32 3.13 -7.38
CA GLY A 15 -10.56 3.37 -8.81
C GLY A 15 -11.17 2.17 -9.54
N PRO A 16 -11.73 2.36 -10.75
CA PRO A 16 -12.38 1.31 -11.54
C PRO A 16 -11.49 0.10 -11.83
N VAL A 17 -12.10 -1.00 -12.26
CA VAL A 17 -11.35 -2.18 -12.75
C VAL A 17 -10.47 -1.75 -13.95
N GLY A 18 -9.22 -2.22 -13.99
CA GLY A 18 -8.28 -1.87 -15.06
C GLY A 18 -7.57 -0.51 -14.91
N SER A 19 -7.87 0.29 -13.89
CA SER A 19 -7.26 1.63 -13.71
C SER A 19 -5.81 1.63 -13.21
N GLY A 20 -5.14 0.47 -13.16
CA GLY A 20 -3.73 0.37 -12.76
C GLY A 20 -3.42 0.55 -11.27
N LYS A 21 -4.39 0.41 -10.36
CA LYS A 21 -4.18 0.58 -8.90
C LYS A 21 -3.01 -0.26 -8.36
N THR A 22 -2.96 -1.54 -8.71
CA THR A 22 -1.90 -2.46 -8.27
C THR A 22 -0.54 -2.05 -8.83
N ALA A 23 -0.48 -1.62 -10.09
CA ALA A 23 0.75 -1.12 -10.72
C ALA A 23 1.25 0.18 -10.05
N LEU A 24 0.33 1.10 -9.71
CA LEU A 24 0.65 2.32 -8.98
C LEU A 24 1.24 2.00 -7.60
N VAL A 25 0.57 1.12 -6.85
CA VAL A 25 1.03 0.70 -5.50
C VAL A 25 2.40 0.03 -5.58
N GLN A 26 2.65 -0.81 -6.58
CA GLN A 26 3.95 -1.44 -6.80
C GLN A 26 5.05 -0.41 -7.08
N CYS A 27 4.79 0.56 -7.95
CA CYS A 27 5.75 1.62 -8.27
C CYS A 27 6.06 2.48 -7.03
N LEU A 28 5.02 2.95 -6.35
CA LEU A 28 5.17 3.74 -5.12
C LEU A 28 5.91 2.96 -4.03
N SER A 29 5.59 1.69 -3.83
CA SER A 29 6.27 0.87 -2.83
C SER A 29 7.76 0.74 -3.10
N ARG A 30 8.20 0.64 -4.37
CA ARG A 30 9.62 0.56 -4.72
C ARG A 30 10.35 1.88 -4.46
N GLU A 31 9.75 2.99 -4.84
CA GLU A 31 10.33 4.33 -4.64
C GLU A 31 10.39 4.76 -3.17
N LEU A 32 9.48 4.23 -2.33
CA LEU A 32 9.33 4.64 -0.94
C LEU A 32 9.96 3.67 0.07
N ALA A 33 10.24 2.42 -0.31
CA ALA A 33 10.76 1.39 0.60
C ALA A 33 12.08 1.80 1.28
N ASP A 34 12.96 2.51 0.60
CA ASP A 34 14.24 2.95 1.17
C ASP A 34 14.11 4.11 2.16
N ARG A 35 12.96 4.80 2.16
CA ARG A 35 12.74 6.03 2.94
C ARG A 35 11.80 5.83 4.12
N TYR A 36 10.91 4.86 4.03
CA TYR A 36 9.84 4.66 5.02
C TYR A 36 9.71 3.19 5.40
N ASN A 37 9.50 2.96 6.70
CA ASN A 37 9.06 1.66 7.19
C ASN A 37 7.58 1.47 6.81
N MET A 38 7.34 0.74 5.71
CA MET A 38 6.02 0.61 5.10
C MET A 38 5.66 -0.83 4.77
N ALA A 39 4.35 -1.07 4.64
CA ALA A 39 3.79 -2.32 4.15
C ALA A 39 2.65 -2.03 3.19
N VAL A 40 2.49 -2.89 2.19
CA VAL A 40 1.36 -2.86 1.27
C VAL A 40 0.40 -3.97 1.66
N VAL A 41 -0.88 -3.62 1.84
CA VAL A 41 -1.96 -4.58 2.02
C VAL A 41 -2.89 -4.45 0.82
N THR A 42 -3.03 -5.54 0.07
CA THR A 42 -3.96 -5.62 -1.06
C THR A 42 -5.01 -6.67 -0.79
N ASN A 43 -6.27 -6.35 -1.06
CA ASN A 43 -7.38 -7.29 -1.04
C ASN A 43 -7.76 -7.70 -2.47
N ASP A 44 -6.76 -7.83 -3.36
CA ASP A 44 -6.97 -8.26 -4.75
C ASP A 44 -7.33 -9.75 -4.78
N ILE A 45 -8.56 -10.06 -4.35
CA ILE A 45 -9.13 -11.42 -4.29
C ILE A 45 -9.63 -11.91 -5.65
N TYR A 46 -9.48 -11.09 -6.71
CA TYR A 46 -9.85 -11.41 -8.08
C TYR A 46 -8.63 -11.29 -9.00
N THR A 47 -7.71 -12.24 -8.90
CA THR A 47 -6.69 -12.46 -9.93
C THR A 47 -7.29 -13.41 -10.96
N LYS A 48 -7.62 -12.93 -12.16
CA LYS A 48 -7.80 -13.82 -13.33
C LYS A 48 -6.54 -13.70 -14.17
N GLU A 49 -5.57 -14.57 -13.87
CA GLU A 49 -4.58 -15.01 -14.85
C GLU A 49 -5.20 -16.09 -15.74
#